data_AF-A0A836ADI2-F1
#
_entry.id   AF-A0A836ADI2-F1
#
_cell.length_a   1.000
_cell.length_b   1.000
_cell.length_c   1.000
_cell.angle_alpha   90.00
_cell.angle_beta   90.00
_cell.angle_gamma   90.00
#
_symmetry.space_group_name_H-M   'P 1'
#
loop_
_entity.id
_entity.type
_entity.pdbx_description
1 polymer ?
#
loop_
_entity_poly.entity_id
_entity_poly.type
_entity_poly.pdbx_seq_one_letter_code
_entity_poly.pdbx_strand_id
1 'polypeptide(L)'
;MRDYGEERRNELEALEAIYPDSFTVLSENPPHFTITVTSEAGENDETVQTTLKFTYSEKYPDEAPLYEIFTQLNLEDNNVADILKLLALQAEENLDRNLNTSNIQFLEDAGNNVEVDESLFQEMDDLELEDNDDDPDYNPADRERDLTD
;
A
#
# COMPACT_ATOMS: atom_id res chain seq x y z
N MET A 1 -14.93 -11.30 -17.39
CA MET A 1 -15.18 -10.31 -16.33
C MET A 1 -14.17 -10.64 -15.25
N ARG A 2 -13.37 -9.69 -14.79
CA ARG A 2 -12.39 -9.94 -13.73
C ARG A 2 -13.16 -9.97 -12.41
N ASP A 3 -13.14 -11.10 -11.71
CA ASP A 3 -13.90 -11.29 -10.47
C ASP A 3 -13.09 -10.75 -9.27
N TYR A 4 -13.01 -9.42 -9.18
CA TYR A 4 -12.28 -8.71 -8.13
C TYR A 4 -12.62 -9.16 -6.70
N GLY A 5 -13.88 -9.54 -6.46
CA GLY A 5 -14.31 -10.04 -5.16
C GLY A 5 -13.70 -11.41 -4.79
N GLU A 6 -13.43 -12.26 -5.77
CA GLU A 6 -12.80 -13.57 -5.52
C GLU A 6 -11.29 -13.46 -5.36
N GLU A 7 -10.63 -12.62 -6.17
CA GLU A 7 -9.19 -12.34 -6.04
C GLU A 7 -8.86 -11.74 -4.67
N ARG A 8 -9.59 -10.69 -4.25
CA ARG A 8 -9.44 -10.07 -2.92
C ARG A 8 -9.62 -11.07 -1.77
N ARG A 9 -10.58 -11.99 -1.91
CA ARG A 9 -10.87 -12.99 -0.87
C ARG A 9 -9.77 -14.04 -0.78
N ASN A 10 -9.32 -14.57 -1.91
CA ASN A 10 -8.19 -15.50 -1.95
C ASN A 10 -6.94 -14.87 -1.34
N GLU A 11 -6.70 -13.59 -1.60
CA GLU A 11 -5.56 -12.87 -1.04
C GLU A 11 -5.70 -12.71 0.49
N LEU A 12 -6.88 -12.32 0.99
CA LEU A 12 -7.14 -12.24 2.44
C LEU A 12 -6.94 -13.60 3.13
N GLU A 13 -7.44 -14.69 2.55
CA GLU A 13 -7.25 -16.04 3.09
C GLU A 13 -5.76 -16.44 3.11
N ALA A 14 -5.00 -16.05 2.09
CA ALA A 14 -3.55 -16.27 2.06
C ALA A 14 -2.84 -15.46 3.14
N LEU A 15 -3.21 -14.19 3.34
CA LEU A 15 -2.62 -13.33 4.36
C LEU A 15 -2.93 -13.82 5.78
N GLU A 16 -4.16 -14.26 6.04
CA GLU A 16 -4.54 -14.86 7.33
C GLU A 16 -3.72 -16.13 7.60
N ALA A 17 -3.42 -16.92 6.57
CA ALA A 17 -2.61 -18.11 6.69
C ALA A 17 -1.10 -17.83 6.90
N ILE A 18 -0.57 -16.77 6.28
CA ILE A 18 0.84 -16.38 6.39
C ILE A 18 1.10 -15.64 7.72
N TYR A 19 0.17 -14.79 8.14
CA TYR A 19 0.31 -13.90 9.30
C TYR A 19 -0.81 -14.09 10.32
N PRO A 20 -1.02 -15.30 10.87
CA PRO A 20 -2.17 -15.61 11.72
C PRO A 20 -2.23 -14.80 13.02
N ASP A 21 -1.07 -14.38 13.56
CA ASP A 21 -0.99 -13.60 14.79
C ASP A 21 -0.98 -12.08 14.54
N SER A 22 -0.57 -11.65 13.34
CA SER A 22 -0.39 -10.24 12.98
C SER A 22 -1.51 -9.67 12.12
N PHE A 23 -2.31 -10.51 11.46
CA PHE A 23 -3.38 -10.09 10.56
C PHE A 23 -4.74 -10.08 11.26
N THR A 24 -5.56 -9.08 10.99
CA THR A 24 -6.90 -8.97 11.56
C THR A 24 -7.85 -8.30 10.56
N VAL A 25 -8.90 -9.01 10.16
CA VAL A 25 -9.97 -8.44 9.32
C VAL A 25 -10.87 -7.55 10.17
N LEU A 26 -11.09 -6.31 9.75
CA LEU A 26 -11.95 -5.35 10.45
C LEU A 26 -13.36 -5.30 9.85
N SER A 27 -13.47 -5.36 8.52
CA SER A 27 -14.73 -5.38 7.79
C SER A 27 -14.55 -6.09 6.45
N GLU A 28 -15.64 -6.65 5.93
CA GLU A 28 -15.70 -7.28 4.60
C GLU A 28 -16.36 -6.36 3.56
N ASN A 29 -17.00 -5.25 3.96
CA ASN A 29 -17.74 -4.40 3.03
C ASN A 29 -17.78 -2.90 3.45
N PRO A 30 -16.88 -2.04 2.93
CA PRO A 30 -15.76 -2.38 2.06
C PRO A 30 -14.70 -3.20 2.80
N PRO A 31 -14.02 -4.15 2.14
CA PRO A 31 -13.09 -5.04 2.80
C PRO A 31 -11.84 -4.26 3.24
N HIS A 32 -11.64 -4.20 4.56
CA HIS A 32 -10.45 -3.61 5.15
C HIS A 32 -9.98 -4.42 6.36
N PHE A 33 -8.68 -4.51 6.48
CA PHE A 33 -7.99 -5.30 7.49
C PHE A 33 -6.80 -4.52 8.02
N THR A 34 -6.28 -4.96 9.14
CA THR A 34 -5.02 -4.46 9.71
C THR A 34 -3.99 -5.56 9.73
N ILE A 35 -2.74 -5.18 9.54
CA ILE A 35 -1.60 -6.05 9.80
C ILE A 35 -0.59 -5.35 10.68
N THR A 36 -0.08 -6.06 11.67
CA THR A 36 0.95 -5.59 12.57
C THR A 36 2.30 -6.13 12.13
N VAL A 37 3.22 -5.22 11.81
CA VAL A 37 4.62 -5.52 11.52
C VAL A 37 5.43 -5.14 12.74
N THR A 38 6.22 -6.09 13.24
CA THR A 38 7.08 -5.90 14.42
C THR A 38 8.51 -6.24 14.02
N SER A 39 9.44 -5.30 14.23
CA SER A 39 10.86 -5.52 13.99
C SER A 39 11.41 -6.56 14.97
N GLU A 40 12.51 -7.20 14.60
CA GLU A 40 13.28 -7.98 15.58
C GLU A 40 13.74 -7.08 16.74
N ALA A 41 13.87 -7.67 17.93
CA ALA A 41 14.35 -6.96 19.11
C ALA A 41 15.79 -6.53 18.89
N GLY A 42 16.04 -5.22 18.94
CA GLY A 42 17.39 -4.67 18.81
C GLY A 42 18.29 -5.03 19.99
N GLU A 43 19.51 -4.51 20.00
CA GLU A 43 20.51 -4.79 21.05
C GLU A 43 20.04 -4.42 22.47
N ASN A 44 19.06 -3.53 22.61
CA ASN A 44 18.48 -3.10 23.88
C ASN A 44 17.20 -3.89 24.27
N ASP A 45 16.86 -4.98 23.57
CA ASP A 45 15.60 -5.71 23.73
C ASP A 45 14.36 -4.85 23.36
N GLU A 46 14.57 -3.76 22.62
CA GLU A 46 13.51 -2.87 22.15
C GLU A 46 13.07 -3.28 20.74
N THR A 47 11.76 -3.42 20.56
CA THR A 47 11.13 -3.69 19.26
C THR A 47 10.37 -2.46 18.78
N VAL A 48 10.42 -2.22 17.48
CA VAL A 48 9.57 -1.25 16.81
C VAL A 48 8.38 -1.99 16.23
N GLN A 49 7.18 -1.43 16.38
CA GLN A 49 5.97 -2.06 15.87
C GLN A 49 5.07 -1.03 15.20
N THR A 50 4.50 -1.38 14.05
CA THR A 50 3.53 -0.56 13.33
C THR A 50 2.37 -1.40 12.86
N THR A 51 1.16 -0.89 13.00
CA THR A 51 -0.06 -1.54 12.51
C THR A 51 -0.60 -0.72 11.38
N LEU A 52 -0.58 -1.31 10.19
CA LEU A 52 -1.08 -0.72 8.96
C LEU A 52 -2.47 -1.24 8.68
N LYS A 53 -3.39 -0.33 8.35
CA LYS A 53 -4.74 -0.62 7.90
C LYS A 53 -4.76 -0.51 6.37
N PHE A 54 -5.21 -1.59 5.75
CA PHE A 54 -5.38 -1.75 4.32
C PHE A 54 -6.87 -1.68 4.02
N THR A 55 -7.28 -0.79 3.12
CA THR A 55 -8.65 -0.72 2.64
C THR A 55 -8.67 -0.95 1.13
N TYR A 56 -9.26 -2.06 0.70
CA TYR A 56 -9.36 -2.35 -0.73
C TYR A 56 -10.31 -1.36 -1.41
N SER A 57 -9.87 -0.86 -2.56
CA SER A 57 -10.73 -0.14 -3.48
C SER A 57 -11.72 -1.10 -4.16
N GLU A 58 -12.78 -0.55 -4.74
CA GLU A 58 -13.74 -1.33 -5.54
C GLU A 58 -13.11 -1.91 -6.81
N LYS A 59 -12.01 -1.29 -7.28
CA LYS A 59 -11.28 -1.67 -8.49
C LYS A 59 -10.01 -2.48 -8.22
N TYR A 60 -9.62 -2.72 -6.96
CA TYR A 60 -8.44 -3.53 -6.65
C TYR A 60 -8.52 -4.91 -7.31
N PRO A 61 -7.44 -5.40 -7.98
CA PRO A 61 -6.07 -4.88 -7.97
C PRO A 61 -5.71 -3.86 -9.07
N ASP A 62 -6.67 -3.41 -9.90
CA ASP A 62 -6.43 -2.36 -10.91
C ASP A 62 -6.21 -0.98 -10.28
N GLU A 63 -6.69 -0.76 -9.05
CA GLU A 63 -6.47 0.47 -8.29
C GLU A 63 -5.91 0.11 -6.91
N ALA A 64 -4.83 0.80 -6.51
CA ALA A 64 -4.13 0.54 -5.26
C ALA A 64 -5.09 0.61 -4.05
N PRO A 65 -4.88 -0.21 -3.01
CA PRO A 65 -5.63 -0.08 -1.78
C PRO A 65 -5.18 1.18 -1.03
N LEU A 66 -6.04 1.69 -0.15
CA LEU A 66 -5.69 2.79 0.75
C LEU A 66 -4.90 2.25 1.93
N TYR A 67 -3.76 2.89 2.21
CA TYR A 67 -2.89 2.60 3.35
C TYR A 67 -3.08 3.67 4.42
N GLU A 68 -3.37 3.23 5.65
CA GLU A 68 -3.49 4.11 6.81
C GLU A 68 -2.71 3.53 8.00
N ILE A 69 -2.10 4.38 8.82
CA ILE A 69 -1.45 3.93 10.05
C ILE A 69 -2.50 3.86 11.15
N PHE A 70 -2.74 2.66 11.66
CA PHE A 70 -3.69 2.43 12.74
C PHE A 70 -3.06 2.67 14.11
N THR A 71 -1.87 2.09 14.33
CA THR A 71 -1.07 2.30 15.56
C THR A 71 0.41 2.20 15.26
N GLN A 72 1.24 2.89 16.04
CA GLN A 72 2.69 2.81 15.98
C GLN A 72 3.26 2.74 17.40
N LEU A 73 4.34 1.99 17.60
CA LEU A 73 5.02 1.79 18.88
C LEU A 73 6.53 1.85 18.65
N ASN A 74 7.20 2.74 19.37
CA ASN A 74 8.64 3.01 19.23
C ASN A 74 9.09 3.37 17.80
N LEU A 75 8.14 3.80 16.95
CA LEU A 75 8.38 4.26 15.58
C LEU A 75 8.18 5.78 15.51
N GLU A 76 9.17 6.48 14.98
CA GLU A 76 9.10 7.93 14.80
C GLU A 76 8.15 8.30 13.66
N ASP A 77 7.48 9.45 13.78
CA ASP A 77 6.51 9.91 12.77
C ASP A 77 7.13 10.13 11.38
N ASN A 78 8.43 10.45 11.30
CA ASN A 78 9.13 10.57 10.03
C ASN A 78 9.18 9.22 9.31
N ASN A 79 9.59 8.16 10.01
CA ASN A 79 9.64 6.80 9.45
C ASN A 79 8.26 6.30 9.04
N VAL A 80 7.21 6.70 9.75
CA VAL A 80 5.83 6.38 9.39
C VAL A 80 5.46 6.97 8.01
N ALA A 81 5.79 8.24 7.77
CA ALA A 81 5.54 8.89 6.50
C ALA A 81 6.32 8.22 5.36
N ASP A 82 7.58 7.85 5.62
CA ASP A 82 8.42 7.12 4.66
C ASP A 82 7.84 5.75 4.32
N ILE A 83 7.42 4.97 5.32
CA ILE A 83 6.78 3.66 5.14
C ILE A 83 5.53 3.77 4.26
N LEU A 84 4.66 4.75 4.53
CA LEU A 84 3.46 4.97 3.72
C LEU A 84 3.81 5.35 2.28
N LYS A 85 4.83 6.19 2.07
CA LYS A 85 5.30 6.56 0.73
C LYS A 85 5.86 5.36 -0.03
N LEU A 86 6.68 4.53 0.61
CA LEU A 86 7.22 3.31 0.02
C LEU A 86 6.14 2.31 -0.37
N LEU A 87 5.14 2.12 0.52
CA LEU A 87 3.99 1.26 0.23
C LEU A 87 3.18 1.76 -0.95
N ALA A 88 2.93 3.06 -1.03
CA ALA A 88 2.22 3.66 -2.15
C ALA A 88 2.97 3.41 -3.47
N LEU A 89 4.28 3.66 -3.52
CA LEU A 89 5.10 3.44 -4.71
C LEU A 89 5.12 1.97 -5.12
N GLN A 90 5.36 1.05 -4.18
CA GLN A 90 5.35 -0.38 -4.47
C GLN A 90 3.99 -0.85 -5.00
N ALA A 91 2.90 -0.27 -4.47
CA ALA A 91 1.55 -0.54 -4.92
C ALA A 91 1.30 -0.07 -6.35
N GLU A 92 1.76 1.14 -6.69
CA GLU A 92 1.65 1.72 -8.04
C GLU A 92 2.46 0.91 -9.06
N GLU A 93 3.70 0.54 -8.71
CA GLU A 93 4.58 -0.27 -9.57
C GLU A 93 4.06 -1.70 -9.81
N ASN A 94 3.27 -2.24 -8.87
CA ASN A 94 2.76 -3.60 -8.94
C ASN A 94 1.23 -3.66 -9.08
N LEU A 95 0.59 -2.56 -9.52
CA LEU A 95 -0.80 -2.58 -9.97
C LEU A 95 -1.00 -3.75 -10.96
N ASP A 96 -2.17 -4.37 -10.92
CA ASP A 96 -2.52 -5.61 -11.64
C ASP A 96 -1.99 -6.94 -11.06
N ARG A 97 -1.27 -6.95 -9.93
CA ARG A 97 -0.86 -8.17 -9.21
C ARG A 97 -1.38 -8.19 -7.77
N ASN A 98 -1.37 -9.36 -7.12
CA ASN A 98 -1.69 -9.46 -5.69
C ASN A 98 -0.61 -8.73 -4.87
N LEU A 99 -0.95 -7.53 -4.40
CA LEU A 99 -0.02 -6.55 -3.85
C LEU A 99 0.33 -6.83 -2.39
N ASN A 100 -0.64 -7.20 -1.56
CA ASN A 100 -0.44 -7.09 -0.12
C ASN A 100 0.57 -8.10 0.42
N THR A 101 0.60 -9.33 -0.08
CA THR A 101 1.61 -10.32 0.36
C THR A 101 3.03 -9.83 0.12
N SER A 102 3.28 -9.19 -1.03
CA SER A 102 4.59 -8.67 -1.40
C SER A 102 4.92 -7.40 -0.63
N ASN A 103 3.94 -6.51 -0.45
CA ASN A 103 4.09 -5.27 0.31
C ASN A 103 4.41 -5.55 1.78
N ILE A 104 3.73 -6.53 2.40
CA ILE A 104 4.00 -6.92 3.79
C ILE A 104 5.39 -7.54 3.90
N GLN A 105 5.76 -8.42 2.97
CA GLN A 105 7.10 -9.01 2.97
C GLN A 105 8.19 -7.94 2.81
N PHE A 106 7.95 -6.93 1.97
CA PHE A 106 8.83 -5.79 1.80
C PHE A 106 8.97 -4.98 3.09
N LEU A 107 7.87 -4.75 3.83
CA LEU A 107 7.91 -4.07 5.12
C LEU A 107 8.68 -4.85 6.18
N GLU A 108 8.56 -6.17 6.20
CA GLU A 108 9.30 -7.03 7.14
C GLU A 108 10.80 -7.04 6.79
N ASP A 109 11.15 -7.13 5.51
CA ASP A 109 12.53 -7.06 5.05
C ASP A 109 13.14 -5.67 5.33
N ALA A 110 12.35 -4.61 5.14
CA ALA A 110 12.70 -3.25 5.50
C ALA A 110 12.89 -3.09 7.02
N GLY A 111 11.98 -3.66 7.82
CA GLY A 111 12.05 -3.63 9.29
C GLY A 111 13.27 -4.34 9.89
N ASN A 112 13.92 -5.22 9.12
CA ASN A 112 15.09 -5.99 9.57
C ASN A 112 16.45 -5.40 9.15
N ASN A 113 16.52 -4.55 8.12
CA ASN A 113 17.82 -4.07 7.59
C ASN A 113 17.82 -2.70 6.91
N VAL A 114 16.71 -1.95 6.94
CA VAL A 114 16.72 -0.58 6.40
C VAL A 114 17.38 0.35 7.41
N GLU A 115 18.70 0.43 7.33
CA GLU A 115 19.33 1.74 7.29
C GLU A 115 18.68 2.41 6.07
N VAL A 116 17.78 3.38 6.28
CA VAL A 116 17.18 4.10 5.16
C VAL A 116 18.31 4.89 4.50
N ASP A 117 19.01 4.24 3.58
CA ASP A 117 20.20 4.78 2.95
C ASP A 117 19.77 6.00 2.14
N GLU A 118 20.43 7.14 2.35
CA GLU A 118 20.19 8.39 1.59
C GLU A 118 20.21 8.13 0.07
N SER A 119 20.86 7.06 -0.39
CA SER A 119 20.87 6.61 -1.79
C SER A 119 19.51 6.13 -2.30
N LEU A 120 18.69 5.45 -1.49
CA LEU A 120 17.31 5.06 -1.87
C LEU A 120 16.44 6.31 -2.07
N PHE A 121 16.70 7.37 -1.31
CA PHE A 121 16.03 8.66 -1.48
C PHE A 121 16.55 9.46 -2.68
N GLN A 122 17.82 9.30 -3.07
CA GLN A 122 18.37 9.94 -4.29
C GLN A 122 17.75 9.37 -5.57
N GLU A 123 17.50 8.05 -5.65
CA GLU A 123 16.78 7.47 -6.79
C GLU A 123 15.30 7.91 -6.81
N MET A 124 14.70 8.18 -5.64
CA MET A 124 13.32 8.70 -5.54
C MET A 124 13.19 10.20 -5.89
N ASP A 125 14.25 11.01 -5.74
CA ASP A 125 14.28 12.42 -6.17
C ASP A 125 14.54 12.54 -7.69
N ASP A 126 15.20 11.53 -8.29
CA ASP A 126 15.42 11.42 -9.75
C ASP A 126 14.17 10.91 -10.50
N LEU A 127 13.23 10.29 -9.79
CA LEU A 127 11.84 10.10 -10.23
C LEU A 127 11.10 11.44 -10.12
N GLU A 128 11.46 12.40 -10.97
CA GLU A 128 10.50 13.42 -11.40
C GLU A 128 9.33 12.64 -12.00
N LEU A 129 8.26 12.45 -11.22
CA LEU A 129 6.96 12.12 -11.78
C LEU A 129 6.75 13.17 -12.87
N GLU A 130 6.83 12.77 -14.14
CA GLU A 130 6.26 13.58 -15.21
C GLU A 130 4.79 13.71 -14.81
N ASP A 131 4.47 14.84 -14.18
CA ASP A 131 3.13 15.35 -13.96
C ASP A 131 2.49 15.24 -15.35
N ASN A 132 1.77 14.15 -15.59
CA ASN A 132 1.09 13.90 -16.85
C ASN A 132 -0.22 14.70 -16.84
N ASP A 133 -0.07 15.98 -16.48
CA ASP A 133 -1.07 17.01 -16.29
C ASP A 133 -0.79 18.11 -17.33
N ASP A 134 -0.72 17.73 -18.61
CA ASP A 134 -1.07 18.59 -19.74
C ASP A 134 -1.26 17.71 -20.98
N ASP A 135 -2.43 17.09 -21.13
CA ASP A 135 -2.92 16.76 -22.48
C ASP A 135 -3.59 18.03 -23.03
N PRO A 136 -2.91 18.83 -23.87
CA PRO A 136 -3.45 20.11 -24.36
C PRO A 136 -4.62 19.94 -25.33
N ASP A 137 -5.01 18.70 -25.65
CA ASP A 137 -6.12 18.36 -26.53
C ASP A 137 -7.38 17.96 -25.75
N TYR A 138 -7.34 17.95 -24.41
CA TYR A 138 -8.53 17.80 -23.58
C TYR A 138 -9.40 19.06 -23.64
N ASN A 139 -10.33 19.11 -24.59
CA ASN A 139 -11.39 20.11 -24.64
C ASN A 139 -12.60 19.63 -23.82
N PRO A 140 -12.84 20.14 -22.60
CA PRO A 140 -13.99 19.75 -21.79
C PRO A 140 -15.34 20.12 -22.42
N ALA A 141 -15.36 20.94 -23.49
CA ALA A 141 -16.58 21.33 -24.20
C ALA A 141 -17.11 20.26 -25.17
N ASP A 142 -16.38 19.17 -25.44
CA ASP A 142 -16.84 18.10 -26.35
C ASP A 142 -17.80 17.10 -25.69
N ARG A 143 -17.98 17.15 -24.35
CA ARG A 143 -18.83 16.22 -23.61
C ARG A 143 -20.34 16.51 -23.64
N GLU A 144 -20.80 17.56 -24.32
CA GLU A 144 -22.23 17.96 -24.33
C GLU A 144 -22.92 17.91 -25.71
N ARG A 145 -22.54 16.98 -26.59
CA ARG A 145 -23.27 16.75 -27.86
C ARG A 145 -23.52 15.29 -28.17
N ASP A 146 -24.08 14.54 -27.23
CA ASP A 146 -24.80 13.31 -27.56
C ASP A 146 -25.97 13.12 -26.60
N LEU A 147 -27.05 13.89 -26.79
CA LEU A 147 -28.39 13.65 -26.24
C LEU A 147 -29.39 14.72 -26.74
N THR A 148 -29.79 14.64 -28.01
CA THR A 148 -31.16 14.97 -28.46
C THR A 148 -31.39 14.41 -29.87
N ASP A 149 -32.34 13.47 -29.94
CA ASP A 149 -33.17 12.97 -31.06
C ASP A 149 -32.86 13.48 -32.49
#